data_AF-A0A7S2FDD8-F1
#
_entry.id   AF-A0A7S2FDD8-F1
#
_cell.length_a   1.000
_cell.length_b   1.000
_cell.length_c   1.000
_cell.angle_alpha   90.00
_cell.angle_beta   90.00
_cell.angle_gamma   90.00
#
_symmetry.space_group_name_H-M   'P 1'
#
loop_
_entity.id
_entity.type
_entity.pdbx_description
1 polymer ?
#
loop_
_entity_poly.entity_id
_entity_poly.type
_entity_poly.pdbx_seq_one_letter_code
_entity_poly.pdbx_strand_id
1 'polypeptide(L)'
;GRSSKAVAAAASASLVLATPAASLAADGVSFLAPKNNATVSETFDTTFSVSGLTVAPAADGVQEGSGHHHLIVDGTGYKEGLVIDKDDTHFHYGKGQEEATLTLAPGKHTLTLQFGNALHESYGPKYAKTITVVVK
;
A
#
# COMPACT_ATOMS: atom_id res chain seq x y z
N GLY A 1 76.90 -2.73 -12.07
CA GLY A 1 75.97 -1.93 -11.25
C GLY A 1 74.56 -2.19 -11.71
N ARG A 2 73.67 -2.51 -10.75
CA ARG A 2 72.18 -2.54 -10.75
C ARG A 2 71.50 -3.42 -11.83
N SER A 3 70.94 -4.57 -11.43
CA SER A 3 69.56 -4.76 -10.92
C SER A 3 68.53 -4.50 -12.03
N SER A 4 67.61 -5.41 -12.35
CA SER A 4 66.57 -5.91 -11.44
C SER A 4 65.86 -7.16 -11.97
N LYS A 5 65.53 -8.08 -11.07
CA LYS A 5 64.52 -9.14 -11.26
C LYS A 5 63.13 -8.50 -11.32
N ALA A 6 62.30 -8.88 -12.29
CA ALA A 6 60.87 -8.60 -12.27
C ALA A 6 60.16 -9.74 -11.54
N VAL A 7 59.49 -9.42 -10.43
CA VAL A 7 58.57 -10.32 -9.72
C VAL A 7 57.18 -10.02 -10.26
N ALA A 8 56.55 -10.99 -10.92
CA ALA A 8 55.14 -10.90 -11.30
C ALA A 8 54.27 -11.17 -10.06
N ALA A 9 53.47 -10.18 -9.66
CA ALA A 9 52.51 -10.30 -8.58
C ALA A 9 51.25 -11.07 -9.05
N ALA A 10 50.81 -12.02 -8.23
CA ALA A 10 49.57 -12.76 -8.44
C ALA A 10 48.35 -11.88 -8.10
N ALA A 11 47.35 -11.85 -8.98
CA ALA A 11 46.07 -11.21 -8.73
C ALA A 11 45.08 -12.22 -8.12
N SER A 12 44.62 -11.97 -6.90
CA SER A 12 43.52 -12.72 -6.27
C SER A 12 42.20 -12.05 -6.61
N ALA A 13 41.31 -12.76 -7.31
CA ALA A 13 39.94 -12.31 -7.56
C ALA A 13 39.05 -12.69 -6.36
N SER A 14 38.56 -11.70 -5.62
CA SER A 14 37.54 -11.89 -4.60
C SER A 14 36.15 -11.89 -5.22
N LEU A 15 35.46 -13.03 -5.13
CA LEU A 15 34.04 -13.15 -5.47
C LEU A 15 33.20 -12.49 -4.37
N VAL A 16 32.55 -11.36 -4.68
CA VAL A 16 31.56 -10.74 -3.80
C VAL A 16 30.19 -11.36 -4.11
N LEU A 17 29.68 -12.18 -3.18
CA LEU A 17 28.29 -12.62 -3.20
C LEU A 17 27.41 -11.44 -2.78
N ALA A 18 26.70 -10.83 -3.73
CA ALA A 18 25.64 -9.87 -3.43
C ALA A 18 24.39 -10.64 -3.00
N THR A 19 24.06 -10.58 -1.71
CA THR A 19 22.73 -10.97 -1.24
C THR A 19 21.73 -9.85 -1.57
N PRO A 20 20.57 -10.14 -2.16
CA PRO A 20 19.52 -9.13 -2.29
C PRO A 20 18.98 -8.84 -0.88
N ALA A 21 19.12 -7.60 -0.44
CA ALA A 21 18.40 -7.09 0.71
C ALA A 21 16.91 -7.13 0.37
N ALA A 22 16.13 -8.00 1.04
CA ALA A 22 14.69 -7.85 1.09
C ALA A 22 14.42 -6.46 1.68
N SER A 23 13.94 -5.54 0.84
CA SER A 23 13.46 -4.23 1.29
C SER A 23 12.39 -4.49 2.33
N LEU A 24 12.68 -4.21 3.61
CA LEU A 24 11.66 -4.19 4.65
C LEU A 24 10.69 -3.09 4.24
N ALA A 25 9.58 -3.45 3.61
CA ALA A 25 8.56 -2.50 3.23
C ALA A 25 8.09 -1.79 4.50
N ALA A 26 8.13 -0.45 4.51
CA ALA A 26 7.61 0.32 5.61
C ALA A 26 6.13 -0.05 5.86
N ASP A 27 5.75 -0.15 7.14
CA ASP A 27 4.36 -0.33 7.55
C ASP A 27 3.44 0.71 6.89
N GLY A 28 2.22 0.30 6.57
CA GLY A 28 1.22 1.14 5.93
C GLY A 28 0.32 0.36 5.00
N VAL A 29 -0.43 1.07 4.15
CA VAL A 29 -1.29 0.46 3.12
C VAL A 29 -0.77 0.74 1.72
N SER A 30 -1.11 -0.13 0.78
CA SER A 30 -0.72 0.01 -0.63
C SER A 30 -1.83 -0.38 -1.59
N PHE A 31 -1.89 0.30 -2.73
CA PHE A 31 -2.63 -0.17 -3.89
C PHE A 31 -1.73 -1.12 -4.70
N LEU A 32 -2.12 -2.39 -4.76
CA LEU A 32 -1.54 -3.34 -5.69
C LEU A 32 -2.07 -3.07 -7.10
N ALA A 33 -3.36 -2.77 -7.23
CA ALA A 33 -3.99 -2.24 -8.44
C ALA A 33 -5.19 -1.33 -8.07
N PRO A 34 -5.55 -0.34 -8.91
CA PRO A 34 -4.76 0.19 -10.02
C PRO A 34 -3.50 0.94 -9.50
N LYS A 35 -2.52 1.16 -10.38
CA LYS A 35 -1.36 2.00 -10.05
C LYS A 35 -1.74 3.48 -10.13
N ASN A 36 -0.97 4.32 -9.44
CA ASN A 36 -1.16 5.77 -9.50
C ASN A 36 -1.07 6.28 -10.94
N ASN A 37 -2.02 7.13 -11.32
CA ASN A 37 -2.27 7.66 -12.67
C ASN A 37 -2.69 6.63 -13.71
N ALA A 38 -3.13 5.43 -13.31
CA ALA A 38 -3.67 4.46 -14.26
C ALA A 38 -4.94 5.00 -14.95
N THR A 39 -5.09 4.63 -16.21
CA THR A 39 -6.34 4.79 -16.94
C THR A 39 -7.13 3.48 -16.87
N VAL A 40 -8.39 3.56 -16.46
CA VAL A 40 -9.27 2.40 -16.21
C VAL A 40 -10.60 2.58 -16.95
N SER A 41 -11.34 1.48 -17.14
CA SER A 41 -12.74 1.50 -17.56
C SER A 41 -13.65 2.02 -16.44
N GLU A 42 -14.90 2.40 -16.77
CA GLU A 42 -15.91 2.82 -15.77
C GLU A 42 -16.05 1.85 -14.61
N THR A 43 -16.02 0.55 -14.90
CA THR A 43 -15.94 -0.52 -13.89
C THR A 43 -14.55 -1.15 -13.92
N PHE A 44 -13.91 -1.22 -12.76
CA PHE A 44 -12.55 -1.71 -12.61
C PHE A 44 -12.31 -2.31 -11.22
N ASP A 45 -11.37 -3.24 -11.16
CA ASP A 45 -10.97 -3.87 -9.90
C ASP A 45 -9.88 -3.06 -9.19
N THR A 46 -9.93 -3.13 -7.87
CA THR A 46 -8.96 -2.57 -6.95
C THR A 46 -8.47 -3.68 -6.04
N THR A 47 -7.16 -3.70 -5.79
CA THR A 47 -6.50 -4.66 -4.90
C THR A 47 -5.60 -3.89 -3.95
N PHE A 48 -5.69 -4.21 -2.67
CA PHE A 48 -5.05 -3.51 -1.57
C PHE A 48 -4.14 -4.45 -0.79
N SER A 49 -3.24 -3.88 0.00
CA SER A 49 -2.51 -4.61 1.02
C SER A 49 -2.24 -3.72 2.23
N VAL A 50 -1.97 -4.35 3.37
CA VAL A 50 -1.51 -3.70 4.60
C VAL A 50 -0.22 -4.37 5.09
N SER A 51 0.72 -3.57 5.61
CA SER A 51 1.95 -4.03 6.26
C SER A 51 2.00 -3.50 7.69
N GLY A 52 2.39 -4.36 8.64
CA GLY A 52 2.46 -4.02 10.06
C GLY A 52 1.14 -4.10 10.84
N LEU A 53 0.03 -4.45 10.18
CA LEU A 53 -1.28 -4.75 10.79
C LEU A 53 -1.91 -5.98 10.11
N THR A 54 -2.98 -6.51 10.68
CA THR A 54 -3.71 -7.67 10.17
C THR A 54 -5.11 -7.30 9.68
N VAL A 55 -5.53 -7.86 8.55
CA VAL A 55 -6.90 -7.73 8.07
C VAL A 55 -7.84 -8.63 8.88
N ALA A 56 -8.94 -8.08 9.38
CA ALA A 56 -9.96 -8.77 10.15
C ALA A 56 -11.36 -8.18 9.87
N PRO A 57 -12.42 -9.00 9.83
CA PRO A 57 -13.79 -8.51 9.75
C PRO A 57 -14.16 -7.60 10.94
N ALA A 58 -14.84 -6.49 10.67
CA ALA A 58 -15.37 -5.60 11.70
C ALA A 58 -16.37 -6.32 12.64
N ALA A 59 -17.07 -7.34 12.13
CA ALA A 59 -18.01 -8.15 12.90
C ALA A 59 -17.34 -8.95 14.03
N ASP A 60 -16.03 -9.17 13.97
CA ASP A 60 -15.27 -9.89 15.01
C ASP A 60 -14.90 -8.98 16.19
N GLY A 61 -15.31 -7.70 16.15
CA GLY A 61 -15.05 -6.72 17.19
C GLY A 61 -13.62 -6.17 17.17
N VAL A 62 -13.32 -5.26 18.10
CA VAL A 62 -12.00 -4.63 18.20
C VAL A 62 -10.96 -5.66 18.64
N GLN A 63 -9.93 -5.85 17.83
CA GLN A 63 -8.76 -6.65 18.18
C GLN A 63 -7.50 -5.79 17.98
N GLU A 64 -6.51 -5.99 18.83
CA GLU A 64 -5.27 -5.23 18.77
C GLU A 64 -4.54 -5.50 17.44
N GLY A 65 -4.09 -4.43 16.78
CA GLY A 65 -3.32 -4.54 15.54
C GLY A 65 -4.12 -5.05 14.33
N SER A 66 -5.46 -5.05 14.38
CA SER A 66 -6.29 -5.52 13.28
C SER A 66 -7.37 -4.54 12.83
N GLY A 67 -7.83 -4.72 11.60
CA GLY A 67 -8.83 -3.84 11.02
C GLY A 67 -9.16 -4.20 9.58
N HIS A 68 -9.69 -3.24 8.84
CA HIS A 68 -10.09 -3.45 7.47
C HIS A 68 -9.89 -2.20 6.61
N HIS A 69 -9.95 -2.41 5.29
CA HIS A 69 -9.76 -1.36 4.32
C HIS A 69 -11.02 -0.51 4.15
N HIS A 70 -10.80 0.77 3.93
CA HIS A 70 -11.79 1.73 3.48
C HIS A 70 -11.25 2.42 2.23
N LEU A 71 -12.12 2.76 1.30
CA LEU A 71 -11.75 3.54 0.14
C LEU A 71 -12.61 4.79 0.05
N ILE A 72 -11.94 5.93 -0.07
CA ILE A 72 -12.55 7.25 -0.10
C ILE A 72 -12.35 7.81 -1.50
N VAL A 73 -13.45 8.00 -2.24
CA VAL A 73 -13.43 8.57 -3.58
C VAL A 73 -13.50 10.08 -3.48
N ASP A 74 -12.59 10.76 -4.18
CA ASP A 74 -12.50 12.23 -4.23
C ASP A 74 -12.41 12.92 -2.85
N GLY A 75 -11.85 12.21 -1.87
CA GLY A 75 -11.64 12.68 -0.50
C GLY A 75 -10.25 12.31 0.04
N THR A 76 -10.00 12.74 1.28
CA THR A 76 -8.70 12.62 1.95
C THR A 76 -8.72 11.61 3.10
N GLY A 77 -7.54 11.14 3.49
CA GLY A 77 -7.40 10.26 4.65
C GLY A 77 -7.70 10.99 5.97
N TYR A 78 -7.90 10.20 7.02
CA TYR A 78 -8.30 10.66 8.33
C TYR A 78 -7.12 10.66 9.31
N LYS A 79 -7.18 11.50 10.34
CA LYS A 79 -6.25 11.42 11.48
C LYS A 79 -6.55 10.16 12.29
N GLU A 80 -5.55 9.71 13.05
CA GLU A 80 -5.70 8.55 13.93
C GLU A 80 -6.82 8.76 14.95
N GLY A 81 -7.62 7.72 15.17
CA GLY A 81 -8.75 7.71 16.10
C GLY A 81 -10.02 8.43 15.61
N LEU A 82 -10.01 9.04 14.42
CA LEU A 82 -11.23 9.60 13.84
C LEU A 82 -12.03 8.52 13.12
N VAL A 83 -13.34 8.53 13.32
CA VAL A 83 -14.28 7.65 12.62
C VAL A 83 -14.34 8.06 11.15
N ILE A 84 -14.22 7.08 10.26
CA ILE A 84 -14.36 7.24 8.82
C ILE A 84 -15.86 7.36 8.50
N ASP A 85 -16.23 8.41 7.76
CA ASP A 85 -17.62 8.68 7.43
C ASP A 85 -18.27 7.54 6.64
N LYS A 86 -19.60 7.46 6.75
CA LYS A 86 -20.41 6.48 6.03
C LYS A 86 -21.40 7.20 5.12
N ASP A 87 -20.98 7.38 3.87
CA ASP A 87 -21.75 7.99 2.80
C ASP A 87 -21.44 7.29 1.46
N ASP A 88 -21.92 7.85 0.36
CA ASP A 88 -21.81 7.27 -0.98
C ASP A 88 -20.39 7.31 -1.58
N THR A 89 -19.46 8.09 -1.00
CA THR A 89 -18.07 8.17 -1.47
C THR A 89 -17.09 7.41 -0.57
N HIS A 90 -17.55 6.92 0.58
CA HIS A 90 -16.78 6.09 1.50
C HIS A 90 -17.22 4.62 1.40
N PHE A 91 -16.38 3.80 0.78
CA PHE A 91 -16.60 2.36 0.65
C PHE A 91 -15.95 1.63 1.82
N HIS A 92 -16.74 0.86 2.56
CA HIS A 92 -16.33 0.13 3.76
C HIS A 92 -16.16 -1.36 3.46
N TYR A 93 -14.94 -1.87 3.59
CA TYR A 93 -14.63 -3.28 3.35
C TYR A 93 -14.56 -4.08 4.67
N GLY A 94 -15.58 -3.91 5.51
CA GLY A 94 -15.67 -4.46 6.87
C GLY A 94 -15.77 -5.99 6.99
N LYS A 95 -15.74 -6.75 5.89
CA LYS A 95 -15.65 -8.22 5.92
C LYS A 95 -14.20 -8.70 5.71
N GLY A 96 -13.24 -7.79 5.72
CA GLY A 96 -11.83 -8.10 5.47
C GLY A 96 -11.50 -8.23 3.98
N GLN A 97 -12.19 -7.49 3.11
CA GLN A 97 -11.86 -7.55 1.68
C GLN A 97 -10.54 -6.82 1.41
N GLU A 98 -9.66 -7.49 0.67
CA GLU A 98 -8.42 -6.92 0.11
C GLU A 98 -8.59 -6.58 -1.37
N GLU A 99 -9.74 -6.91 -1.95
CA GLU A 99 -10.11 -6.62 -3.34
C GLU A 99 -11.55 -6.14 -3.43
N ALA A 100 -11.81 -5.23 -4.37
CA ALA A 100 -13.14 -4.73 -4.65
C ALA A 100 -13.28 -4.24 -6.09
N THR A 101 -14.45 -4.45 -6.68
CA THR A 101 -14.85 -3.82 -7.94
C THR A 101 -15.50 -2.47 -7.65
N LEU A 102 -15.05 -1.44 -8.35
CA LEU A 102 -15.62 -0.10 -8.30
C LEU A 102 -16.22 0.28 -9.64
N THR A 103 -17.28 1.07 -9.59
CA THR A 103 -17.85 1.73 -10.76
C THR A 103 -17.86 3.23 -10.51
N LEU A 104 -17.18 3.99 -11.36
CA LEU A 104 -17.07 5.45 -11.26
C LEU A 104 -17.44 6.09 -12.61
N ALA A 105 -17.88 7.35 -12.56
CA ALA A 105 -18.15 8.11 -13.77
C ALA A 105 -16.85 8.39 -14.56
N PRO A 106 -16.92 8.60 -15.89
CA PRO A 106 -15.76 9.05 -16.66
C PRO A 106 -15.18 10.36 -16.15
N GLY A 107 -13.86 10.43 -15.99
CA GLY A 107 -13.18 11.58 -15.42
C GLY A 107 -11.95 11.25 -14.60
N LYS A 108 -11.34 12.30 -14.02
CA LYS A 108 -10.20 12.16 -13.11
C LYS A 108 -10.73 12.06 -11.67
N HIS A 109 -10.37 10.98 -10.98
CA HIS A 109 -10.74 10.75 -9.59
C HIS A 109 -9.50 10.52 -8.72
N THR A 110 -9.58 10.91 -7.45
CA THR A 110 -8.64 10.44 -6.44
C THR A 110 -9.24 9.28 -5.65
N LEU A 111 -8.44 8.26 -5.38
CA LEU A 111 -8.81 7.15 -4.53
C LEU A 111 -7.88 7.16 -3.32
N THR A 112 -8.44 7.36 -2.12
CA THR A 112 -7.70 7.33 -0.87
C THR A 112 -8.05 6.06 -0.10
N LEU A 113 -7.10 5.13 -0.04
CA LEU A 113 -7.16 3.94 0.81
C LEU A 113 -6.85 4.37 2.25
N GLN A 114 -7.67 3.93 3.20
CA GLN A 114 -7.51 4.17 4.63
C GLN A 114 -7.73 2.85 5.38
N PHE A 115 -6.80 2.47 6.24
CA PHE A 115 -7.03 1.36 7.18
C PHE A 115 -7.71 1.89 8.46
N GLY A 116 -8.68 1.15 8.96
CA GLY A 116 -9.37 1.46 10.21
C GLY A 116 -9.69 0.21 11.03
N ASN A 117 -9.90 0.37 12.33
CA ASN A 117 -10.24 -0.74 13.24
C ASN A 117 -11.71 -1.20 13.06
N ALA A 118 -12.17 -2.13 13.89
CA ALA A 118 -13.55 -2.63 13.83
C ALA A 118 -14.64 -1.57 14.10
N LEU A 119 -14.29 -0.42 14.69
CA LEU A 119 -15.18 0.72 14.90
C LEU A 119 -15.13 1.74 13.74
N HIS A 120 -14.39 1.43 12.67
CA HIS A 120 -14.09 2.33 11.55
C HIS A 120 -13.27 3.56 11.98
N GLU A 121 -12.54 3.47 13.09
CA GLU A 121 -11.61 4.51 13.50
C GLU A 121 -10.29 4.35 12.73
N SER A 122 -9.82 5.43 12.13
CA SER A 122 -8.62 5.46 11.31
C SER A 122 -7.36 5.13 12.12
N TYR A 123 -6.46 4.33 11.53
CA TYR A 123 -5.07 4.17 12.01
C TYR A 123 -4.15 5.34 11.61
N GLY A 124 -4.72 6.42 11.11
CA GLY A 124 -4.04 7.66 10.79
C GLY A 124 -3.29 7.66 9.46
N PRO A 125 -2.54 8.75 9.18
CA PRO A 125 -1.91 8.98 7.87
C PRO A 125 -0.86 7.93 7.48
N LYS A 126 -0.25 7.24 8.45
CA LYS A 126 0.70 6.14 8.19
C LYS A 126 0.02 4.99 7.44
N TYR A 127 -1.27 4.77 7.71
CA TYR A 127 -2.08 3.73 7.09
C TYR A 127 -3.10 4.30 6.10
N ALA A 128 -2.72 5.42 5.46
CA ALA A 128 -3.45 6.03 4.36
C ALA A 128 -2.57 6.12 3.11
N LYS A 129 -3.18 5.95 1.92
CA LYS A 129 -2.51 6.13 0.64
C LYS A 129 -3.48 6.72 -0.36
N THR A 130 -3.08 7.76 -1.08
CA THR A 130 -3.87 8.33 -2.18
C THR A 130 -3.21 8.02 -3.52
N ILE A 131 -4.04 7.64 -4.48
CA ILE A 131 -3.70 7.57 -5.90
C ILE A 131 -4.68 8.40 -6.72
N THR A 132 -4.29 8.77 -7.94
CA THR A 132 -5.18 9.32 -8.96
C THR A 132 -5.45 8.25 -10.01
N VAL A 133 -6.68 8.19 -10.53
CA VAL A 133 -7.04 7.37 -11.68
C VAL A 133 -7.78 8.23 -12.71
N VAL A 134 -7.71 7.84 -13.97
CA VAL A 134 -8.50 8.42 -15.06
C VAL A 134 -9.45 7.36 -15.58
N VAL A 135 -10.74 7.57 -15.35
CA VAL A 135 -11.82 6.69 -15.83
C VAL A 135 -12.23 7.15 -17.23
N LYS A 136 -12.28 6.20 -18.17
CA LYS A 136 -12.67 6.40 -19.57
C LYS A 136 -14.15 6.13 -19.80
#